data_AF-A0A9P5PIP5-F1
#
_entry.id   AF-A0A9P5PIP5-F1
#
_cell.length_a   1.000
_cell.length_b   1.000
_cell.length_c   1.000
_cell.angle_alpha   90.00
_cell.angle_beta   90.00
_cell.angle_gamma   90.00
#
_symmetry.space_group_name_H-M   'P 1'
#
loop_
_entity.id
_entity.type
_entity.pdbx_description
1 polymer ?
#
loop_
_entity_poly.entity_id
_entity_poly.type
_entity_poly.pdbx_seq_one_letter_code
_entity_poly.pdbx_strand_id
1 'polypeptide(L)'
;LRLPLPLPLPPLRLQKTCTTGSVQCCQSTQTASEAAADPITKSLLGLVGVTVGDITGLVGLTCSGVNVAGGGTCDAQAVCCKDNSTGGLISVGCAPVTL
;
A
#
# COMPACT_ATOMS: atom_id res chain seq x y z
N LEU A 1 -18.64 -22.21 17.61
CA LEU A 1 -17.32 -21.90 17.05
C LEU A 1 -17.36 -22.09 15.53
N ARG A 2 -17.77 -21.07 14.78
CA ARG A 2 -17.77 -21.09 13.30
C ARG A 2 -16.68 -20.12 12.85
N LEU A 3 -15.47 -20.64 12.69
CA LEU A 3 -14.38 -19.91 12.06
C LEU A 3 -14.68 -19.86 10.55
N PRO A 4 -14.86 -18.68 9.93
CA PRO A 4 -15.03 -18.60 8.50
C PRO A 4 -13.75 -19.13 7.82
N LEU A 5 -13.96 -20.08 6.91
CA LEU A 5 -12.93 -20.73 6.10
C LEU A 5 -12.05 -19.68 5.39
N PRO A 6 -10.71 -19.83 5.33
CA PRO A 6 -9.89 -18.97 4.49
C PRO A 6 -10.28 -19.22 3.03
N LEU A 7 -10.80 -18.20 2.34
CA LEU A 7 -10.97 -18.26 0.89
C LEU A 7 -9.62 -18.56 0.24
N PRO A 8 -9.58 -19.32 -0.88
CA PRO A 8 -8.36 -19.45 -1.67
C PRO A 8 -8.00 -18.06 -2.18
N LEU A 9 -7.04 -17.41 -1.51
CA LEU A 9 -6.43 -16.21 -2.04
C LEU A 9 -5.84 -16.59 -3.40
N PRO A 10 -6.11 -15.83 -4.48
CA PRO A 10 -5.34 -15.98 -5.71
C PRO A 10 -3.85 -15.93 -5.32
N PRO A 11 -2.95 -16.64 -6.04
CA PRO A 11 -1.54 -16.55 -5.74
C PRO A 11 -1.19 -15.07 -5.73
N LEU A 12 -0.88 -14.53 -4.55
CA LEU A 12 -0.19 -13.27 -4.41
C LEU A 12 1.09 -13.51 -5.19
N ARG A 13 1.08 -13.09 -6.46
CA ARG A 13 2.26 -13.14 -7.29
C ARG A 13 3.28 -12.39 -6.46
N LEU A 14 4.29 -13.09 -5.97
CA LEU A 14 5.40 -12.49 -5.26
C LEU A 14 6.09 -11.60 -6.29
N GLN A 15 5.61 -10.36 -6.41
CA GLN A 15 6.08 -9.42 -7.40
C GLN A 15 7.49 -9.04 -6.95
N LYS A 16 8.50 -9.81 -7.36
CA LYS A 16 9.91 -9.37 -7.30
C LYS A 16 10.15 -8.12 -8.15
N THR A 17 9.15 -7.73 -8.94
CA THR A 17 9.18 -6.62 -9.88
C THR A 17 7.87 -5.85 -9.79
N CYS A 18 7.92 -4.64 -9.25
CA CYS A 18 6.83 -3.69 -9.31
C CYS A 18 6.73 -3.17 -10.75
N THR A 19 5.74 -3.64 -11.50
CA THR A 19 5.51 -3.22 -12.91
C THR A 19 4.54 -2.05 -13.03
N THR A 20 3.80 -1.76 -11.96
CA THR A 20 2.83 -0.66 -11.90
C THR A 20 3.43 0.65 -11.42
N GLY A 21 4.68 0.66 -10.91
CA GLY A 21 5.34 1.84 -10.36
C GLY A 21 6.65 1.52 -9.62
N SER A 22 7.00 2.37 -8.64
CA SER A 22 8.18 2.19 -7.78
C SER A 22 7.83 1.42 -6.51
N VAL A 23 8.78 0.62 -6.00
CA VAL A 23 8.66 0.03 -4.66
C VAL A 23 8.81 1.13 -3.61
N GLN A 24 7.97 1.07 -2.58
CA GLN A 24 7.98 1.99 -1.45
C GLN A 24 8.06 1.23 -0.15
N CYS A 25 8.70 1.85 0.83
CA CYS A 25 8.80 1.35 2.19
C CYS A 25 7.87 2.19 3.07
N CYS A 26 6.73 1.63 3.42
CA CYS A 26 5.73 2.29 4.25
C CYS A 26 5.88 1.86 5.70
N GLN A 27 5.76 2.81 6.63
CA GLN A 27 5.79 2.50 8.06
C GLN A 27 4.57 1.68 8.46
N SER A 28 3.41 1.99 7.87
CA SER A 28 2.17 1.23 8.06
C SER A 28 1.40 1.07 6.76
N THR A 29 0.61 0.00 6.66
CA THR A 29 -0.34 -0.22 5.57
C THR A 29 -1.71 -0.53 6.13
N GLN A 30 -2.74 0.01 5.50
CA GLN A 30 -4.12 -0.11 5.93
C GLN A 30 -4.97 -0.58 4.77
N THR A 31 -6.04 -1.32 5.04
CA THR A 31 -7.03 -1.59 3.98
C THR A 31 -7.83 -0.32 3.69
N ALA A 32 -8.48 -0.26 2.53
CA ALA A 32 -9.39 0.84 2.22
C ALA A 32 -10.45 1.04 3.33
N SER A 33 -11.01 -0.04 3.88
CA SER A 33 -11.98 0.05 4.98
C SER A 33 -11.40 0.68 6.25
N GLU A 34 -10.17 0.32 6.63
CA GLU A 34 -9.47 0.93 7.78
C GLU A 34 -9.15 2.40 7.50
N ALA A 35 -8.70 2.72 6.29
CA ALA A 35 -8.44 4.09 5.85
C ALA A 35 -9.72 4.96 5.82
N ALA A 36 -10.89 4.37 5.58
CA ALA A 36 -12.19 5.05 5.69
C ALA A 36 -12.61 5.28 7.14
N ALA A 37 -12.23 4.39 8.06
CA ALA A 37 -12.51 4.49 9.47
C ALA A 37 -11.57 5.48 10.18
N ASP A 38 -10.33 5.62 9.70
CA ASP A 38 -9.36 6.57 10.23
C ASP A 38 -9.59 7.99 9.66
N PRO A 39 -9.98 8.98 10.49
CA PRO A 39 -10.33 10.32 10.02
C PRO A 39 -9.14 11.08 9.44
N ILE A 40 -7.91 10.79 9.89
CA ILE A 40 -6.70 11.45 9.41
C ILE A 40 -6.36 10.95 8.01
N THR A 41 -6.31 9.63 7.82
CA THR A 41 -6.09 8.98 6.54
C THR A 41 -7.15 9.46 5.54
N LYS A 42 -8.42 9.44 5.92
CA LYS A 42 -9.52 9.93 5.06
C LYS A 42 -9.36 11.41 4.66
N SER A 43 -8.90 12.27 5.57
CA SER A 43 -8.62 13.68 5.26
C SER A 43 -7.46 13.81 4.28
N LEU A 44 -6.41 13.01 4.46
CA LEU A 44 -5.22 12.99 3.61
C LEU A 44 -5.56 12.52 2.19
N LEU A 45 -6.37 11.48 2.07
CA LEU A 45 -6.93 11.03 0.80
C LEU A 45 -7.81 12.09 0.12
N GLY A 46 -8.62 12.80 0.90
CA GLY A 46 -9.43 13.92 0.41
C GLY A 46 -8.58 15.08 -0.14
N LEU A 47 -7.42 15.37 0.45
CA LEU A 47 -6.49 16.39 -0.03
C LEU A 47 -5.88 16.03 -1.39
N VAL A 48 -5.74 14.74 -1.69
CA VAL A 48 -5.25 14.22 -2.98
C VAL A 48 -6.39 13.97 -3.97
N GLY A 49 -7.65 14.13 -3.55
CA GLY A 49 -8.82 13.88 -4.38
C GLY A 49 -9.08 12.39 -4.62
N VAL A 50 -8.55 11.50 -3.77
CA VAL A 50 -8.80 10.06 -3.85
C VAL A 50 -9.92 9.68 -2.89
N THR A 51 -10.96 9.04 -3.41
CA THR A 51 -12.06 8.50 -2.62
C THR A 51 -11.78 7.07 -2.21
N VAL A 52 -12.12 6.72 -0.96
CA VAL A 52 -11.78 5.41 -0.39
C VAL A 52 -12.45 4.25 -1.12
N GLY A 53 -13.61 4.49 -1.74
CA GLY A 53 -14.33 3.49 -2.54
C GLY A 53 -13.61 3.09 -3.83
N ASP A 54 -12.71 3.93 -4.34
CA ASP A 54 -12.00 3.71 -5.60
C ASP A 54 -10.63 3.04 -5.38
N ILE A 55 -10.24 2.82 -4.12
CA ILE A 55 -8.95 2.19 -3.79
C ILE A 55 -9.05 0.68 -3.95
N THR A 56 -8.46 0.18 -5.03
CA THR A 56 -8.22 -1.25 -5.21
C THR A 56 -6.87 -1.63 -4.61
N GLY A 57 -6.84 -1.97 -3.32
CA GLY A 57 -5.62 -2.44 -2.64
C GLY A 57 -5.43 -1.86 -1.24
N LEU A 58 -4.19 -1.84 -0.78
CA LEU A 58 -3.79 -1.22 0.50
C LEU A 58 -3.50 0.27 0.32
N VAL A 59 -3.61 1.00 1.41
CA VAL A 59 -3.16 2.38 1.59
C VAL A 59 -1.89 2.35 2.45
N GLY A 60 -0.78 2.82 1.90
CA GLY A 60 0.46 3.01 2.64
C GLY A 60 0.49 4.38 3.33
N LEU A 61 0.98 4.43 4.57
CA LEU A 61 1.23 5.65 5.32
C LEU A 61 2.72 5.81 5.62
N THR A 62 3.20 7.05 5.55
CA THR A 62 4.60 7.41 5.83
C THR A 62 5.54 6.52 4.99
N CYS A 63 5.40 6.62 3.68
CA CYS A 63 6.09 5.82 2.70
C CYS A 63 7.31 6.55 2.12
N SER A 64 8.47 5.92 2.22
CA SER A 64 9.69 6.40 1.54
C SER A 64 9.91 5.64 0.25
N GLY A 65 10.39 6.33 -0.79
CA GLY A 65 10.77 5.66 -2.04
C GLY A 65 11.97 4.74 -1.83
N VAL A 66 11.87 3.49 -2.28
CA VAL A 66 12.98 2.54 -2.22
C VAL A 66 13.69 2.54 -3.56
N ASN A 67 14.97 2.89 -3.57
CA ASN A 67 15.76 2.87 -4.79
C ASN A 67 16.24 1.44 -5.08
N VAL A 68 15.38 0.63 -5.69
CA VAL A 68 15.64 -0.79 -5.96
C VAL A 68 16.85 -1.02 -6.87
N ALA A 69 17.18 -0.05 -7.74
CA ALA A 69 18.38 -0.11 -8.60
C ALA A 69 19.70 -0.02 -7.80
N GLY A 70 19.67 0.43 -6.54
CA GLY A 70 20.84 0.53 -5.67
C GLY A 70 20.89 -0.52 -4.56
N GLY A 71 20.01 -1.55 -4.58
CA GLY A 71 19.89 -2.51 -3.48
C GLY A 71 19.20 -1.91 -2.25
N GLY A 72 18.22 -1.03 -2.44
CA GLY A 72 17.47 -0.42 -1.34
C GLY A 72 16.77 -1.46 -0.47
N THR A 73 16.99 -1.37 0.84
CA THR A 73 16.33 -2.19 1.86
C THR A 73 15.09 -1.46 2.41
N CYS A 74 14.12 -2.23 2.90
CA CYS A 74 12.98 -1.71 3.64
C CYS A 74 12.87 -2.46 4.95
N ASP A 75 13.13 -1.78 6.06
CA ASP A 75 12.96 -2.32 7.41
C ASP A 75 11.50 -2.33 7.89
N ALA A 76 10.60 -1.72 7.12
CA ALA A 76 9.16 -1.67 7.38
C ALA A 76 8.37 -2.50 6.36
N GLN A 77 7.21 -2.03 5.92
CA GLN A 77 6.36 -2.73 4.96
C GLN A 77 6.77 -2.34 3.53
N ALA A 78 7.43 -3.26 2.82
CA ALA A 78 7.72 -3.08 1.40
C ALA A 78 6.45 -3.30 0.57
N VAL A 79 6.06 -2.28 -0.19
CA VAL A 79 4.85 -2.31 -1.03
C VAL A 79 5.13 -1.76 -2.43
N CYS A 80 4.39 -2.29 -3.40
CA CYS A 80 4.30 -1.78 -4.75
C CYS A 80 2.98 -1.03 -4.88
N CYS A 81 3.03 0.29 -5.03
CA CYS A 81 1.84 1.13 -5.12
C CYS A 81 1.63 1.65 -6.54
N LYS A 82 0.37 1.74 -6.95
CA LYS A 82 -0.01 2.31 -8.25
C LYS A 82 0.25 3.81 -8.30
N ASP A 83 -0.03 4.49 -7.19
CA ASP A 83 0.15 5.92 -7.04
C ASP A 83 1.03 6.24 -5.84
N ASN A 84 1.95 7.17 -6.05
CA ASN A 84 2.86 7.68 -5.03
C ASN A 84 2.35 9.06 -4.59
N SER A 85 1.35 9.06 -3.72
CA SER A 85 0.58 10.27 -3.47
C SER A 85 1.27 11.19 -2.46
N THR A 86 1.75 12.32 -2.97
CA THR A 86 2.20 13.49 -2.19
C THR A 86 3.37 13.24 -1.23
N GLY A 87 4.60 13.38 -1.76
CA GLY A 87 5.80 13.61 -0.94
C GLY A 87 6.19 12.49 0.02
N GLY A 88 5.64 11.29 -0.15
CA GLY A 88 5.89 10.14 0.71
C GLY A 88 5.02 10.05 1.97
N LEU A 89 3.97 10.87 2.09
CA LEU A 89 3.06 10.73 3.24
C LEU A 89 2.01 9.63 3.05
N ILE A 90 1.50 9.45 1.82
CA ILE A 90 0.43 8.49 1.56
C ILE A 90 0.58 7.82 0.19
N SER A 91 0.33 6.52 0.11
CA SER A 91 0.29 5.82 -1.18
C SER A 91 -0.95 4.96 -1.27
N VAL A 92 -1.51 4.85 -2.47
CA VAL A 92 -2.78 4.14 -2.70
C VAL A 92 -2.63 3.08 -3.78
N GLY A 93 -3.50 2.08 -3.73
CA GLY A 93 -3.41 0.92 -4.63
C GLY A 93 -2.14 0.12 -4.40
N CYS A 94 -1.74 -0.04 -3.13
CA CYS A 94 -0.54 -0.75 -2.73
C CYS A 94 -0.79 -2.26 -2.65
N ALA A 95 0.22 -3.03 -3.03
CA ALA A 95 0.29 -4.48 -2.85
C ALA A 95 1.62 -4.84 -2.15
N PRO A 96 1.62 -5.81 -1.21
CA PRO A 96 2.83 -6.21 -0.52
C PRO A 96 3.84 -6.84 -1.49
N VAL A 97 5.12 -6.48 -1.33
CA VAL A 97 6.23 -7.06 -2.08
C VAL A 97 7.32 -7.55 -1.13
N THR A 98 8.23 -8.36 -1.67
CA THR A 98 9.41 -8.84 -0.93
C THR A 98 10.65 -8.38 -1.69
N LEU A 99 11.53 -7.68 -0.98
CA LEU A 99 12.83 -7.20 -1.45
C LEU A 99 13.90 -8.27 -1.29
#